data_AF-A0AAD2DNE2-F1
#
_entry.id   AF-A0AAD2DNE2-F1
#
_cell.length_a   1.000
_cell.length_b   1.000
_cell.length_c   1.000
_cell.angle_alpha   90.00
_cell.angle_beta   90.00
_cell.angle_gamma   90.00
#
_symmetry.space_group_name_H-M   'P 1'
#
loop_
_entity.id
_entity.type
_entity.pdbx_description
1 polymer ?
#
loop_
_entity_poly.entity_id
_entity_poly.type
_entity_poly.pdbx_seq_one_letter_code
_entity_poly.pdbx_strand_id
1 'polypeptide(L)'
;MVWSRSEEHKSFFNELEGASFKVIAQTEDMIEISFMRTWNSYDSYSYPLNVDIRYIMLRGSSGFYSYAIMEHLEGWPDLNIDEMRTTFKLTMPYDIQRIMPTARDRAGGQVLKYREAVLLTNPSNPSLKGEVDDKYQYSCDNKDSLVHGWISTDHDIGFWVITPSNEFRAGGPVKIDLTSHVGPTSLAVSRSVPVQVTSFGIRLRNGDPWKKVFGPVFIYLNSGSSNKPRTLWEDAKAQMQKETQKWPYDFPSSEDYPQANQRGTISGRLLVRDRYLSRELMPAKSAYVGLAPPGDVGSWQTDVKGYQFWDQTDENGYFTISGVRGGTYSLNAWVAGVMGDYKHETDIVVMPGFNLNAY
;
A
#
# COMPACT_ATOMS: atom_id res chain seq x y z
N MET A 1 10.65 -1.64 -9.89
CA MET A 1 11.26 -0.76 -8.88
C MET A 1 12.02 0.34 -9.59
N VAL A 2 11.89 1.58 -9.13
CA VAL A 2 12.74 2.71 -9.54
C VAL A 2 13.75 2.98 -8.44
N TRP A 3 15.03 2.98 -8.78
CA TRP A 3 16.11 3.12 -7.81
C TRP A 3 17.32 3.88 -8.38
N SER A 4 18.22 4.34 -7.53
CA SER A 4 19.49 4.95 -7.92
C SER A 4 20.57 4.73 -6.84
N ARG A 5 21.83 4.98 -7.19
CA ARG A 5 22.93 5.10 -6.23
C ARG A 5 23.10 6.57 -5.86
N SER A 6 23.55 6.87 -4.64
CA SER A 6 23.68 8.27 -4.18
C SER A 6 24.70 9.07 -5.01
N GLU A 7 25.75 8.40 -5.49
CA GLU A 7 26.83 9.00 -6.30
C GLU A 7 26.46 9.16 -7.78
N GLU A 8 25.37 8.53 -8.24
CA GLU A 8 24.98 8.52 -9.65
C GLU A 8 23.77 9.43 -9.89
N HIS A 9 23.89 10.41 -10.79
CA HIS A 9 22.76 11.26 -11.23
C HIS A 9 21.77 10.53 -12.16
N LYS A 10 21.70 9.20 -12.07
CA LYS A 10 20.90 8.35 -12.96
C LYS A 10 19.94 7.49 -12.15
N SER A 11 18.67 7.53 -12.53
CA SER A 11 17.66 6.58 -12.05
C SER A 11 17.58 5.37 -12.96
N PHE A 12 17.44 4.19 -12.36
CA PHE A 12 17.24 2.91 -13.01
C PHE A 12 15.82 2.41 -12.77
N PHE A 13 15.27 1.72 -13.76
CA PHE A 13 14.03 0.97 -13.63
C PHE A 13 14.34 -0.51 -13.84
N ASN A 14 14.02 -1.34 -12.85
CA ASN A 14 14.15 -2.79 -12.96
C ASN A 14 12.86 -3.49 -12.55
N GLU A 15 12.49 -4.50 -13.34
CA GLU A 15 11.55 -5.53 -12.89
C GLU A 15 12.28 -6.43 -11.87
N LEU A 16 11.59 -6.77 -10.79
CA LEU A 16 12.17 -7.57 -9.71
C LEU A 16 12.04 -9.04 -10.08
N GLU A 17 13.03 -9.55 -10.81
CA GLU A 17 13.10 -10.95 -11.21
C GLU A 17 13.76 -11.79 -10.11
N GLY A 18 13.12 -12.90 -9.72
CA GLY A 18 13.73 -13.87 -8.82
C GLY A 18 14.83 -14.66 -9.53
N ALA A 19 15.98 -14.83 -8.87
CA ALA A 19 17.10 -15.62 -9.38
C ALA A 19 17.03 -17.10 -8.94
N SER A 20 16.24 -17.39 -7.89
CA SER A 20 16.07 -18.72 -7.32
C SER A 20 14.61 -18.95 -6.92
N PHE A 21 14.17 -20.21 -7.00
CA PHE A 21 12.84 -20.66 -6.60
C PHE A 21 12.94 -21.61 -5.41
N LYS A 22 12.04 -21.47 -4.44
CA LYS A 22 11.96 -22.38 -3.29
C LYS A 22 10.50 -22.60 -2.88
N VAL A 23 10.14 -23.85 -2.56
CA VAL A 23 8.91 -24.16 -1.82
C VAL A 23 9.21 -23.97 -0.33
N ILE A 24 8.45 -23.10 0.31
CA ILE A 24 8.67 -22.66 1.69
C ILE A 24 7.85 -23.50 2.65
N ALA A 25 6.58 -23.66 2.34
CA ALA A 25 5.64 -24.51 3.03
C ALA A 25 4.74 -25.19 2.00
N GLN A 26 4.40 -26.45 2.26
CA GLN A 26 3.46 -27.19 1.44
C GLN A 26 2.69 -28.15 2.34
N THR A 27 1.38 -27.95 2.41
CA THR A 27 0.42 -28.79 3.12
C THR A 27 -0.70 -29.18 2.15
N GLU A 28 -1.70 -29.93 2.64
CA GLU A 28 -2.89 -30.24 1.83
C GLU A 28 -3.70 -28.99 1.46
N ASP A 29 -3.66 -27.99 2.34
CA ASP A 29 -4.50 -26.78 2.27
C ASP A 29 -3.75 -25.53 1.81
N MET A 30 -2.42 -25.56 1.73
CA MET A 30 -1.63 -24.39 1.40
C MET A 30 -0.32 -24.73 0.70
N ILE A 31 0.10 -23.87 -0.23
CA ILE A 31 1.49 -23.81 -0.70
C ILE A 31 2.00 -22.37 -0.62
N GLU A 32 3.19 -22.20 -0.06
CA GLU A 32 3.96 -20.96 -0.09
C GLU A 32 5.22 -21.17 -0.92
N ILE A 33 5.44 -20.30 -1.90
CA ILE A 33 6.61 -20.32 -2.76
C ILE A 33 7.36 -18.98 -2.70
N SER A 34 8.67 -19.04 -2.89
CA SER A 34 9.59 -17.92 -2.88
C SER A 34 10.31 -17.80 -4.21
N PHE A 35 10.44 -16.56 -4.67
CA PHE A 35 11.31 -16.13 -5.76
C PHE A 35 12.31 -15.12 -5.19
N MET A 36 13.52 -15.59 -4.90
CA MET A 36 14.53 -14.79 -4.22
C MET A 36 15.64 -14.35 -5.18
N ARG A 37 16.08 -13.11 -5.02
CA ARG A 37 17.28 -12.55 -5.62
C ARG A 37 18.11 -11.87 -4.54
N THR A 38 19.37 -12.26 -4.44
CA THR A 38 20.33 -11.59 -3.57
C THR A 38 21.15 -10.58 -4.35
N TRP A 39 21.66 -9.55 -3.67
CA TRP A 39 22.54 -8.58 -4.31
C TRP A 39 23.82 -9.25 -4.82
N ASN A 40 24.25 -8.89 -6.04
CA ASN A 40 25.53 -9.30 -6.61
C ASN A 40 26.43 -8.07 -6.74
N SER A 41 27.43 -7.95 -5.87
CA SER A 41 28.36 -6.81 -5.86
C SER A 41 29.25 -6.72 -7.10
N TYR A 42 29.41 -7.80 -7.87
CA TYR A 42 30.17 -7.81 -9.13
C TYR A 42 29.36 -7.28 -10.33
N ASP A 43 28.03 -7.14 -10.19
CA ASP A 43 27.17 -6.57 -11.22
C ASP A 43 26.88 -5.10 -10.91
N SER A 44 27.47 -4.18 -11.67
CA SER A 44 27.28 -2.74 -11.51
C SER A 44 25.83 -2.30 -11.72
N TYR A 45 25.01 -3.10 -12.42
CA TYR A 45 23.58 -2.85 -12.63
C TYR A 45 22.69 -3.52 -11.58
N SER A 46 23.27 -4.19 -10.59
CA SER A 46 22.56 -4.75 -9.46
C SER A 46 22.32 -3.70 -8.36
N TYR A 47 21.10 -3.67 -7.85
CA TYR A 47 20.72 -2.87 -6.68
C TYR A 47 21.18 -3.56 -5.39
N PRO A 48 21.77 -2.85 -4.40
CA PRO A 48 22.18 -3.37 -3.09
C PRO A 48 21.01 -3.84 -2.22
N LEU A 49 20.23 -4.83 -2.66
CA LEU A 49 19.05 -5.29 -1.96
C LEU A 49 18.82 -6.78 -2.21
N ASN A 50 18.63 -7.54 -1.14
CA ASN A 50 18.00 -8.84 -1.20
C ASN A 50 16.49 -8.64 -1.35
N VAL A 51 15.90 -9.32 -2.32
CA VAL A 51 14.46 -9.29 -2.60
C VAL A 51 13.94 -10.71 -2.60
N ASP A 52 12.92 -10.96 -1.78
CA ASP A 52 12.24 -12.25 -1.69
C ASP A 52 10.75 -12.05 -1.92
N ILE A 53 10.29 -12.41 -3.11
CA ILE A 53 8.88 -12.30 -3.52
C ILE A 53 8.20 -13.62 -3.21
N ARG A 54 7.14 -13.54 -2.41
CA ARG A 54 6.42 -14.69 -1.88
C ARG A 54 5.02 -14.74 -2.47
N TYR A 55 4.58 -15.93 -2.83
CA TYR A 55 3.22 -16.22 -3.24
C TYR A 55 2.64 -17.34 -2.38
N ILE A 56 1.40 -17.17 -1.93
CA ILE A 56 0.70 -18.17 -1.14
C ILE A 56 -0.63 -18.49 -1.82
N MET A 57 -0.90 -19.78 -2.02
CA MET A 57 -2.16 -20.28 -2.55
C MET A 57 -2.81 -21.16 -1.48
N LEU A 58 -4.07 -20.89 -1.18
CA LEU A 58 -4.86 -21.63 -0.19
C LEU A 58 -5.95 -22.45 -0.91
N ARG A 59 -6.18 -23.69 -0.45
CA ARG A 59 -7.27 -24.54 -0.93
C ARG A 59 -8.61 -23.82 -0.72
N GLY A 60 -9.46 -23.87 -1.74
CA GLY A 60 -10.80 -23.27 -1.69
C GLY A 60 -10.83 -21.74 -1.81
N SER A 61 -9.69 -21.08 -2.04
CA SER A 61 -9.63 -19.65 -2.31
C SER A 61 -9.55 -19.37 -3.82
N SER A 62 -10.40 -18.48 -4.33
CA SER A 62 -10.38 -18.05 -5.73
C SER A 62 -9.34 -16.94 -5.94
N GLY A 63 -8.06 -17.26 -5.77
CA GLY A 63 -7.01 -16.27 -5.80
C GLY A 63 -5.70 -16.73 -5.18
N PHE A 64 -4.79 -15.79 -5.02
CA PHE A 64 -3.51 -16.02 -4.35
C PHE A 64 -3.06 -14.77 -3.59
N TYR A 65 -2.27 -14.96 -2.55
CA TYR A 65 -1.66 -13.87 -1.79
C TYR A 65 -0.25 -13.60 -2.32
N SER A 66 0.17 -12.35 -2.25
CA SER A 66 1.54 -11.96 -2.58
C SER A 66 2.08 -10.98 -1.54
N TYR A 67 3.33 -11.18 -1.15
CA TYR A 67 4.07 -10.25 -0.31
C TYR A 67 5.55 -10.27 -0.70
N ALA A 68 6.30 -9.24 -0.32
CA ALA A 68 7.73 -9.17 -0.58
C ALA A 68 8.49 -8.81 0.69
N ILE A 69 9.62 -9.47 0.91
CA ILE A 69 10.59 -9.11 1.94
C ILE A 69 11.79 -8.47 1.23
N MET A 70 12.16 -7.28 1.67
CA MET A 70 13.33 -6.58 1.16
C MET A 70 14.30 -6.32 2.28
N GLU A 71 15.58 -6.58 2.01
CA GLU A 71 16.64 -6.48 3.00
C GLU A 71 17.89 -5.87 2.38
N HIS A 72 18.38 -4.81 3.00
CA HIS A 72 19.66 -4.19 2.78
C HIS A 72 20.53 -4.51 3.99
N LEU A 73 21.64 -5.21 3.80
CA LEU A 73 22.50 -5.61 4.91
C LEU A 73 23.44 -4.47 5.34
N GLU A 74 23.94 -4.61 6.56
CA GLU A 74 24.89 -3.65 7.13
C GLU A 74 26.15 -3.54 6.25
N GLY A 75 26.63 -2.31 6.06
CA GLY A 75 27.83 -2.01 5.27
C GLY A 75 27.62 -2.06 3.76
N TRP A 76 26.41 -2.32 3.27
CA TRP A 76 26.13 -2.28 1.84
C TRP A 76 26.08 -0.85 1.27
N PRO A 77 26.38 -0.66 -0.02
CA PRO A 77 26.43 0.67 -0.64
C PRO A 77 25.11 1.42 -0.59
N ASP A 78 25.19 2.75 -0.55
CA ASP A 78 24.04 3.64 -0.58
C ASP A 78 23.02 3.29 -1.67
N LEU A 79 21.75 3.26 -1.27
CA LEU A 79 20.63 2.94 -2.15
C LEU A 79 19.49 3.95 -1.99
N ASN A 80 18.96 4.36 -3.13
CA ASN A 80 17.74 5.15 -3.27
C ASN A 80 16.65 4.26 -3.86
N ILE A 81 15.50 4.12 -3.18
CA ILE A 81 14.32 3.47 -3.75
C ILE A 81 13.20 4.51 -3.84
N ASP A 82 12.91 4.96 -5.06
CA ASP A 82 11.93 6.01 -5.30
C ASP A 82 10.52 5.43 -5.40
N GLU A 83 10.35 4.36 -6.18
CA GLU A 83 9.05 3.74 -6.44
C GLU A 83 9.12 2.21 -6.40
N MET A 84 8.10 1.59 -5.80
CA MET A 84 7.97 0.15 -5.76
C MET A 84 6.51 -0.29 -5.77
N ARG A 85 6.19 -1.20 -6.69
CA ARG A 85 4.84 -1.71 -6.90
C ARG A 85 4.88 -3.06 -7.58
N THR A 86 3.87 -3.88 -7.32
CA THR A 86 3.52 -5.02 -8.15
C THR A 86 2.52 -4.57 -9.20
N THR A 87 2.74 -4.94 -10.46
CA THR A 87 1.91 -4.52 -11.59
C THR A 87 1.32 -5.75 -12.26
N PHE A 88 -0.01 -5.79 -12.38
CA PHE A 88 -0.74 -6.84 -13.09
C PHE A 88 -1.24 -6.29 -14.41
N LYS A 89 -0.62 -6.71 -15.51
CA LYS A 89 -1.05 -6.38 -16.88
C LYS A 89 -2.00 -7.49 -17.35
N LEU A 90 -3.28 -7.17 -17.49
CA LEU A 90 -4.33 -8.11 -17.83
C LEU A 90 -4.61 -8.05 -19.35
N THR A 91 -5.25 -9.07 -19.89
CA THR A 91 -5.64 -9.13 -21.32
C THR A 91 -7.11 -8.75 -21.55
N MET A 92 -7.82 -8.31 -20.50
CA MET A 92 -9.28 -8.29 -20.45
C MET A 92 -9.77 -6.89 -20.04
N PRO A 93 -10.60 -6.20 -20.85
CA PRO A 93 -11.02 -4.83 -20.54
C PRO A 93 -12.37 -4.78 -19.81
N TYR A 94 -12.55 -3.69 -19.04
CA TYR A 94 -13.69 -3.11 -18.30
C TYR A 94 -13.31 -2.81 -16.83
N ASP A 95 -13.77 -1.68 -16.29
CA ASP A 95 -13.44 -1.19 -14.94
C ASP A 95 -14.75 -0.85 -14.20
N ILE A 96 -14.72 -0.88 -12.87
CA ILE A 96 -15.84 -0.57 -11.98
C ILE A 96 -16.17 0.93 -11.99
N GLN A 97 -15.15 1.79 -12.08
CA GLN A 97 -15.33 3.23 -11.86
C GLN A 97 -15.60 3.99 -13.16
N ARG A 98 -14.92 3.61 -14.23
CA ARG A 98 -15.01 4.29 -15.53
C ARG A 98 -14.52 3.36 -16.63
N ILE A 99 -15.03 3.54 -17.85
CA ILE A 99 -14.37 2.94 -19.02
C ILE A 99 -13.03 3.67 -19.23
N MET A 100 -11.91 2.96 -19.04
CA MET A 100 -10.60 3.53 -19.33
C MET A 100 -10.29 3.49 -20.83
N PRO A 101 -9.61 4.51 -21.38
CA PRO A 101 -9.07 4.44 -22.72
C PRO A 101 -7.99 3.34 -22.83
N THR A 102 -7.78 2.84 -24.04
CA THR A 102 -6.66 1.93 -24.30
C THR A 102 -5.33 2.70 -24.34
N ALA A 103 -4.22 2.00 -24.17
CA ALA A 103 -2.90 2.60 -24.36
C ALA A 103 -2.71 3.16 -25.79
N ARG A 104 -3.37 2.55 -26.79
CA ARG A 104 -3.36 3.03 -28.18
C ARG A 104 -4.14 4.35 -28.33
N ASP A 105 -5.30 4.46 -27.70
CA ASP A 105 -6.10 5.69 -27.73
C ASP A 105 -5.33 6.86 -27.13
N ARG A 106 -4.66 6.61 -26.00
CA ARG A 106 -3.83 7.61 -25.35
C ARG A 106 -2.60 7.97 -26.19
N ALA A 107 -1.95 7.00 -26.83
CA ALA A 107 -0.80 7.27 -27.71
C ALA A 107 -1.16 8.10 -28.95
N GLY A 108 -2.40 7.96 -29.46
CA GLY A 108 -2.93 8.77 -30.56
C GLY A 108 -3.55 10.11 -30.13
N GLY A 109 -3.65 10.36 -28.82
CA GLY A 109 -4.21 11.59 -28.27
C GLY A 109 -3.24 12.76 -28.27
N GLN A 110 -3.73 13.93 -27.89
CA GLN A 110 -2.92 15.14 -27.75
C GLN A 110 -2.47 15.29 -26.29
N VAL A 111 -1.17 15.15 -26.04
CA VAL A 111 -0.57 15.48 -24.74
C VAL A 111 -0.80 16.97 -24.46
N LEU A 112 -1.31 17.28 -23.26
CA LEU A 112 -1.56 18.65 -22.82
C LEU A 112 -0.31 19.22 -22.12
N LYS A 113 -0.48 20.18 -21.21
CA LYS A 113 0.63 20.84 -20.51
C LYS A 113 1.47 19.87 -19.67
N TYR A 114 0.86 18.82 -19.12
CA TYR A 114 1.53 17.78 -18.36
C TYR A 114 1.50 16.46 -19.14
N ARG A 115 2.61 15.72 -19.15
CA ARG A 115 2.70 14.44 -19.89
C ARG A 115 1.68 13.40 -19.41
N GLU A 116 1.23 13.53 -18.17
CA GLU A 116 0.23 12.67 -17.56
C GLU A 116 -1.18 12.91 -18.11
N ALA A 117 -1.48 14.11 -18.64
CA ALA A 117 -2.79 14.52 -19.13
C ALA A 117 -2.85 14.50 -20.67
N VAL A 118 -3.75 13.70 -21.23
CA VAL A 118 -3.89 13.48 -22.67
C VAL A 118 -5.33 13.66 -23.10
N LEU A 119 -5.57 14.59 -24.03
CA LEU A 119 -6.86 14.78 -24.69
C LEU A 119 -7.09 13.68 -25.73
N LEU A 120 -8.19 12.95 -25.60
CA LEU A 120 -8.57 11.87 -26.49
C LEU A 120 -9.28 12.43 -27.74
N THR A 121 -8.54 12.58 -28.84
CA THR A 121 -9.02 13.21 -30.09
C THR A 121 -9.76 12.22 -31.00
N ASN A 122 -9.29 10.97 -31.07
CA ASN A 122 -9.88 9.91 -31.89
C ASN A 122 -9.75 8.52 -31.22
N PRO A 123 -10.36 8.31 -30.03
CA PRO A 123 -10.30 7.04 -29.33
C PRO A 123 -11.13 5.95 -30.03
N SER A 124 -10.76 4.68 -29.82
CA SER A 124 -11.50 3.51 -30.32
C SER A 124 -12.91 3.41 -29.75
N ASN A 125 -13.14 3.92 -28.53
CA ASN A 125 -14.47 4.13 -27.97
C ASN A 125 -14.90 5.59 -28.18
N PRO A 126 -15.87 5.87 -29.08
CA PRO A 126 -16.29 7.25 -29.39
C PRO A 126 -16.83 8.03 -28.19
N SER A 127 -17.33 7.37 -27.14
CA SER A 127 -17.83 8.05 -25.94
C SER A 127 -16.74 8.81 -25.19
N LEU A 128 -15.48 8.41 -25.36
CA LEU A 128 -14.33 9.04 -24.70
C LEU A 128 -13.78 10.24 -25.48
N LYS A 129 -14.32 10.54 -26.67
CA LYS A 129 -13.80 11.60 -27.53
C LYS A 129 -14.02 12.97 -26.87
N GLY A 130 -12.94 13.74 -26.78
CA GLY A 130 -12.94 15.06 -26.13
C GLY A 130 -12.68 14.99 -24.62
N GLU A 131 -12.59 13.80 -24.02
CA GLU A 131 -12.20 13.64 -22.63
C GLU A 131 -10.68 13.78 -22.45
N VAL A 132 -10.28 14.20 -21.25
CA VAL A 132 -8.87 14.18 -20.83
C VAL A 132 -8.64 12.98 -19.95
N ASP A 133 -7.80 12.07 -20.42
CA ASP A 133 -7.22 10.99 -19.62
C ASP A 133 -6.04 11.52 -18.82
N ASP A 134 -6.17 11.55 -17.50
CA ASP A 134 -5.08 11.90 -16.59
C ASP A 134 -4.72 10.70 -15.72
N LYS A 135 -3.43 10.36 -15.70
CA LYS A 135 -2.87 9.27 -14.87
C LYS A 135 -3.38 9.29 -13.43
N TYR A 136 -3.52 10.48 -12.82
CA TYR A 136 -3.89 10.62 -11.41
C TYR A 136 -5.39 10.51 -11.15
N GLN A 137 -6.23 10.39 -12.20
CA GLN A 137 -7.63 9.98 -12.04
C GLN A 137 -7.76 8.56 -11.47
N TYR A 138 -6.73 7.74 -11.61
CA TYR A 138 -6.67 6.35 -11.14
C TYR A 138 -5.94 6.22 -9.80
N SER A 139 -6.24 7.15 -8.89
CA SER A 139 -5.63 7.20 -7.56
C SER A 139 -6.68 7.27 -6.47
N CYS A 140 -6.29 6.85 -5.27
CA CYS A 140 -7.17 6.73 -4.12
C CYS A 140 -6.37 7.00 -2.85
N ASP A 141 -7.03 7.55 -1.83
CA ASP A 141 -6.44 7.64 -0.49
C ASP A 141 -6.14 6.23 0.03
N ASN A 142 -5.02 6.07 0.74
CA ASN A 142 -4.62 4.77 1.27
C ASN A 142 -5.70 4.11 2.15
N LYS A 143 -6.42 4.90 2.95
CA LYS A 143 -7.54 4.41 3.76
C LYS A 143 -8.69 3.81 2.95
N ASP A 144 -8.91 4.29 1.73
CA ASP A 144 -10.02 3.88 0.86
C ASP A 144 -9.56 2.81 -0.17
N SER A 145 -8.25 2.65 -0.37
CA SER A 145 -7.64 1.69 -1.31
C SER A 145 -7.53 0.27 -0.72
N LEU A 146 -8.66 -0.28 -0.25
CA LEU A 146 -8.76 -1.65 0.27
C LEU A 146 -9.09 -2.68 -0.81
N VAL A 147 -9.82 -2.28 -1.87
CA VAL A 147 -10.11 -3.12 -3.03
C VAL A 147 -10.28 -2.28 -4.29
N HIS A 148 -9.61 -2.70 -5.37
CA HIS A 148 -9.73 -2.13 -6.70
C HIS A 148 -9.39 -3.18 -7.76
N GLY A 149 -9.75 -2.95 -9.02
CA GLY A 149 -9.49 -3.95 -10.04
C GLY A 149 -10.21 -3.72 -11.36
N TRP A 150 -10.35 -4.80 -12.11
CA TRP A 150 -10.90 -4.83 -13.47
C TRP A 150 -11.99 -5.87 -13.56
N ILE A 151 -12.98 -5.61 -14.41
CA ILE A 151 -14.03 -6.53 -14.80
C ILE A 151 -13.82 -6.86 -16.27
N SER A 152 -14.15 -8.07 -16.70
CA SER A 152 -14.34 -8.40 -18.08
C SER A 152 -15.80 -8.79 -18.28
N THR A 153 -16.57 -7.98 -18.99
CA THR A 153 -17.95 -8.34 -19.35
C THR A 153 -18.00 -9.43 -20.42
N ASP A 154 -16.96 -9.54 -21.25
CA ASP A 154 -16.91 -10.56 -22.30
C ASP A 154 -16.79 -11.99 -21.71
N HIS A 155 -16.21 -12.10 -20.51
CA HIS A 155 -15.93 -13.38 -19.86
C HIS A 155 -16.63 -13.51 -18.50
N ASP A 156 -17.37 -12.48 -18.07
CA ASP A 156 -17.98 -12.38 -16.75
C ASP A 156 -16.98 -12.65 -15.58
N ILE A 157 -15.76 -12.13 -15.68
CA ILE A 157 -14.69 -12.32 -14.67
C ILE A 157 -14.30 -10.98 -14.03
N GLY A 158 -14.09 -10.97 -12.72
CA GLY A 158 -13.45 -9.87 -12.00
C GLY A 158 -12.02 -10.23 -11.56
N PHE A 159 -11.11 -9.27 -11.67
CA PHE A 159 -9.76 -9.31 -11.11
C PHE A 159 -9.63 -8.19 -10.08
N TRP A 160 -9.29 -8.54 -8.85
CA TRP A 160 -9.27 -7.60 -7.73
C TRP A 160 -7.96 -7.67 -6.95
N VAL A 161 -7.41 -6.52 -6.62
CA VAL A 161 -6.32 -6.39 -5.64
C VAL A 161 -6.96 -5.97 -4.32
N ILE A 162 -6.92 -6.85 -3.33
CA ILE A 162 -7.42 -6.61 -1.97
C ILE A 162 -6.21 -6.35 -1.06
N THR A 163 -6.19 -5.19 -0.41
CA THR A 163 -5.13 -4.79 0.53
C THR A 163 -5.76 -4.62 1.92
N PRO A 164 -5.72 -5.66 2.78
CA PRO A 164 -6.43 -5.64 4.06
C PRO A 164 -5.78 -4.73 5.11
N SER A 165 -4.51 -4.37 4.92
CA SER A 165 -3.78 -3.50 5.84
C SER A 165 -2.85 -2.55 5.09
N ASN A 166 -2.79 -1.31 5.57
CA ASN A 166 -1.90 -0.27 5.08
C ASN A 166 -0.57 -0.21 5.86
N GLU A 167 -0.27 -1.18 6.73
CA GLU A 167 0.87 -1.08 7.67
C GLU A 167 2.22 -0.78 7.02
N PHE A 168 2.41 -1.26 5.79
CA PHE A 168 3.64 -1.13 5.03
C PHE A 168 3.70 0.12 4.15
N ARG A 169 2.57 0.81 3.95
CA ARG A 169 2.50 2.06 3.16
C ARG A 169 3.04 3.24 3.97
N ALA A 170 3.39 4.31 3.27
CA ALA A 170 3.96 5.52 3.84
C ALA A 170 2.95 6.67 3.81
N GLY A 171 3.19 7.73 4.59
CA GLY A 171 2.44 9.00 4.53
C GLY A 171 1.02 8.96 5.09
N GLY A 172 0.68 7.93 5.86
CA GLY A 172 -0.60 7.82 6.55
C GLY A 172 -1.83 7.60 5.65
N PRO A 173 -3.04 7.75 6.23
CA PRO A 173 -4.29 7.27 5.64
C PRO A 173 -4.79 8.13 4.48
N VAL A 174 -4.45 9.42 4.44
CA VAL A 174 -4.87 10.38 3.40
C VAL A 174 -3.82 10.54 2.29
N LYS A 175 -2.70 9.80 2.35
CA LYS A 175 -1.78 9.77 1.22
C LYS A 175 -2.47 9.10 0.04
N ILE A 176 -2.38 9.76 -1.11
CA ILE A 176 -2.89 9.26 -2.37
C ILE A 176 -1.85 8.35 -3.03
N ASP A 177 -2.30 7.19 -3.49
CA ASP A 177 -1.52 6.22 -4.26
C ASP A 177 -2.31 5.77 -5.50
N LEU A 178 -1.59 5.38 -6.56
CA LEU A 178 -2.21 4.86 -7.78
C LEU A 178 -2.80 3.48 -7.55
N THR A 179 -3.98 3.22 -8.09
CA THR A 179 -4.63 1.89 -8.09
C THR A 179 -4.51 1.19 -9.44
N SER A 180 -4.46 1.97 -10.53
CA SER A 180 -4.41 1.47 -11.92
C SER A 180 -3.57 2.38 -12.82
N HIS A 181 -3.31 1.91 -14.05
CA HIS A 181 -2.80 2.72 -15.17
C HIS A 181 -3.72 2.55 -16.39
N VAL A 182 -3.50 3.38 -17.42
CA VAL A 182 -4.18 3.25 -18.73
C VAL A 182 -4.04 1.83 -19.32
N GLY A 183 -5.12 1.36 -19.95
CA GLY A 183 -5.27 -0.05 -20.34
C GLY A 183 -5.48 -0.96 -19.12
N PRO A 184 -5.75 -2.26 -19.31
CA PRO A 184 -6.12 -3.18 -18.23
C PRO A 184 -4.95 -3.52 -17.29
N THR A 185 -4.49 -2.53 -16.51
CA THR A 185 -3.35 -2.62 -15.59
C THR A 185 -3.79 -2.30 -14.17
N SER A 186 -3.67 -3.26 -13.26
CA SER A 186 -3.91 -3.06 -11.83
C SER A 186 -2.60 -2.99 -11.05
N LEU A 187 -2.54 -2.17 -10.02
CA LEU A 187 -1.34 -1.97 -9.20
C LEU A 187 -1.59 -2.39 -7.76
N ALA A 188 -0.68 -3.17 -7.20
CA ALA A 188 -0.50 -3.22 -5.76
C ALA A 188 0.68 -2.29 -5.41
N VAL A 189 0.36 -1.02 -5.14
CA VAL A 189 1.38 -0.03 -4.77
C VAL A 189 1.82 -0.29 -3.34
N SER A 190 3.03 -0.83 -3.22
CA SER A 190 3.76 -0.87 -1.96
C SER A 190 4.27 0.52 -1.58
N ARG A 191 4.60 1.35 -2.59
CA ARG A 191 5.09 2.73 -2.45
C ARG A 191 4.99 3.53 -3.76
N SER A 192 4.45 4.75 -3.70
CA SER A 192 4.66 5.78 -4.74
C SER A 192 5.19 7.10 -4.16
N VAL A 193 5.99 7.82 -4.95
CA VAL A 193 6.40 9.20 -4.67
C VAL A 193 5.17 10.11 -4.84
N PRO A 194 4.80 10.95 -3.86
CA PRO A 194 3.77 11.96 -4.06
C PRO A 194 4.13 12.88 -5.22
N VAL A 195 3.10 13.29 -5.97
CA VAL A 195 3.23 14.36 -6.96
C VAL A 195 3.73 15.61 -6.24
N GLN A 196 4.89 16.13 -6.65
CA GLN A 196 5.56 17.36 -6.20
C GLN A 196 6.60 17.29 -5.06
N VAL A 197 6.97 16.11 -4.52
CA VAL A 197 8.06 16.05 -3.52
C VAL A 197 9.22 15.16 -3.98
N THR A 198 10.31 15.81 -4.37
CA THR A 198 11.55 15.18 -4.87
C THR A 198 12.35 14.41 -3.81
N SER A 199 11.94 14.47 -2.54
CA SER A 199 12.61 13.81 -1.40
C SER A 199 11.89 12.59 -0.83
N PHE A 200 10.71 12.21 -1.35
CA PHE A 200 10.04 10.98 -0.91
C PHE A 200 10.72 9.77 -1.57
N GLY A 201 11.50 9.02 -0.81
CA GLY A 201 12.17 7.78 -1.25
C GLY A 201 12.84 7.09 -0.07
N ILE A 202 12.96 5.76 -0.10
CA ILE A 202 13.80 5.08 0.90
C ILE A 202 15.24 5.46 0.57
N ARG A 203 15.91 6.08 1.54
CA ARG A 203 17.30 6.51 1.46
C ARG A 203 18.11 5.69 2.46
N LEU A 204 18.84 4.70 1.97
CA LEU A 204 19.78 3.89 2.76
C LEU A 204 21.16 4.51 2.57
N ARG A 205 21.82 4.85 3.67
CA ARG A 205 23.07 5.61 3.67
C ARG A 205 24.09 4.95 4.57
N ASN A 206 25.37 5.10 4.25
CA ASN A 206 26.47 4.74 5.15
C ASN A 206 26.40 3.29 5.66
N GLY A 207 25.87 2.37 4.85
CA GLY A 207 25.70 0.98 5.27
C GLY A 207 24.54 0.70 6.22
N ASP A 208 23.55 1.60 6.32
CA ASP A 208 22.32 1.41 7.12
C ASP A 208 21.67 0.05 6.82
N PRO A 209 21.58 -0.88 7.80
CA PRO A 209 20.79 -2.08 7.61
C PRO A 209 19.30 -1.70 7.58
N TRP A 210 18.54 -2.32 6.70
CA TRP A 210 17.11 -2.09 6.58
C TRP A 210 16.40 -3.33 6.09
N LYS A 211 15.30 -3.69 6.75
CA LYS A 211 14.46 -4.81 6.34
C LYS A 211 12.99 -4.45 6.46
N LYS A 212 12.20 -4.77 5.44
CA LYS A 212 10.76 -4.51 5.45
C LYS A 212 9.98 -5.53 4.63
N VAL A 213 8.83 -5.90 5.19
CA VAL A 213 7.78 -6.69 4.54
C VAL A 213 6.72 -5.78 3.94
N PHE A 214 6.37 -6.03 2.68
CA PHE A 214 5.30 -5.35 1.94
C PHE A 214 4.18 -6.33 1.60
N GLY A 215 2.96 -6.05 2.04
CA GLY A 215 1.83 -6.97 1.99
C GLY A 215 1.65 -7.78 3.29
N PRO A 216 0.93 -8.91 3.27
CA PRO A 216 0.34 -9.53 2.08
C PRO A 216 -0.83 -8.76 1.46
N VAL A 217 -0.90 -8.76 0.13
CA VAL A 217 -2.09 -8.40 -0.65
C VAL A 217 -2.73 -9.67 -1.20
N PHE A 218 -4.05 -9.68 -1.35
CA PHE A 218 -4.78 -10.80 -1.93
C PHE A 218 -5.24 -10.46 -3.34
N ILE A 219 -4.85 -11.28 -4.30
CA ILE A 219 -5.31 -11.20 -5.69
C ILE A 219 -6.53 -12.11 -5.80
N TYR A 220 -7.71 -11.49 -5.84
CA TYR A 220 -8.97 -12.18 -5.86
C TYR A 220 -9.56 -12.22 -7.27
N LEU A 221 -10.07 -13.39 -7.64
CA LEU A 221 -10.75 -13.65 -8.90
C LEU A 221 -12.15 -14.15 -8.58
N ASN A 222 -13.15 -13.54 -9.21
CA ASN A 222 -14.51 -14.06 -9.18
C ASN A 222 -15.09 -14.13 -10.59
N SER A 223 -16.11 -14.97 -10.74
CA SER A 223 -16.81 -15.16 -12.00
C SER A 223 -18.32 -15.09 -11.75
N GLY A 224 -19.04 -14.53 -12.72
CA GLY A 224 -20.49 -14.37 -12.67
C GLY A 224 -21.18 -15.20 -13.75
N SER A 225 -22.50 -15.15 -13.73
CA SER A 225 -23.37 -15.71 -14.76
C SER A 225 -24.48 -14.71 -15.03
N SER A 226 -24.12 -13.62 -15.71
CA SER A 226 -25.00 -12.58 -16.27
C SER A 226 -24.18 -11.32 -16.51
N ASN A 227 -24.53 -10.55 -17.54
CA ASN A 227 -24.04 -9.20 -17.86
C ASN A 227 -24.32 -8.15 -16.74
N LYS A 228 -24.02 -8.48 -15.49
CA LYS A 228 -24.25 -7.70 -14.28
C LYS A 228 -22.89 -7.45 -13.60
N PRO A 229 -22.01 -6.62 -14.19
CA PRO A 229 -20.68 -6.34 -13.64
C PRO A 229 -20.72 -5.88 -12.17
N ARG A 230 -21.84 -5.26 -11.76
CA ARG A 230 -22.09 -4.86 -10.37
C ARG A 230 -22.04 -6.02 -9.37
N THR A 231 -22.47 -7.23 -9.73
CA THR A 231 -22.44 -8.37 -8.79
C THR A 231 -21.00 -8.82 -8.51
N LEU A 232 -20.13 -8.80 -9.53
CA LEU A 232 -18.70 -9.08 -9.36
C LEU A 232 -18.05 -8.08 -8.40
N TRP A 233 -18.42 -6.80 -8.51
CA TRP A 233 -17.93 -5.76 -7.59
C TRP A 233 -18.48 -5.91 -6.17
N GLU A 234 -19.77 -6.21 -6.00
CA GLU A 234 -20.38 -6.41 -4.70
C GLU A 234 -19.78 -7.61 -3.96
N ASP A 235 -19.52 -8.70 -4.69
CA ASP A 235 -18.82 -9.86 -4.18
C ASP A 235 -17.35 -9.55 -3.82
N ALA A 236 -16.63 -8.81 -4.65
CA ALA A 236 -15.26 -8.37 -4.33
C ALA A 236 -15.18 -7.52 -3.06
N LYS A 237 -16.14 -6.62 -2.84
CA LYS A 237 -16.25 -5.85 -1.59
C LYS A 237 -16.55 -6.76 -0.40
N ALA A 238 -17.43 -7.74 -0.56
CA ALA A 238 -17.71 -8.71 0.50
C ALA A 238 -16.46 -9.56 0.83
N GLN A 239 -15.70 -9.97 -0.18
CA GLN A 239 -14.43 -10.66 0.00
C GLN A 239 -13.40 -9.76 0.69
N MET A 240 -13.28 -8.49 0.29
CA MET A 240 -12.40 -7.52 0.96
C MET A 240 -12.72 -7.40 2.46
N GLN A 241 -14.00 -7.32 2.84
CA GLN A 241 -14.39 -7.26 4.26
C GLN A 241 -13.95 -8.51 5.03
N LYS A 242 -14.08 -9.71 4.42
CA LYS A 242 -13.57 -10.95 5.04
C LYS A 242 -12.06 -10.93 5.21
N GLU A 243 -11.33 -10.47 4.20
CA GLU A 243 -9.86 -10.39 4.25
C GLU A 243 -9.36 -9.36 5.28
N THR A 244 -10.03 -8.22 5.40
CA THR A 244 -9.74 -7.21 6.44
C THR A 244 -9.98 -7.76 7.85
N GLN A 245 -11.03 -8.57 8.05
CA GLN A 245 -11.31 -9.23 9.34
C GLN A 245 -10.34 -10.37 9.66
N LYS A 246 -9.84 -11.07 8.64
CA LYS A 246 -8.83 -12.13 8.79
C LYS A 246 -7.44 -11.60 9.08
N TRP A 247 -7.15 -10.35 8.72
CA TRP A 247 -5.84 -9.77 8.97
C TRP A 247 -5.65 -9.47 10.48
N PRO A 248 -4.46 -9.73 11.05
CA PRO A 248 -3.26 -10.32 10.45
C PRO A 248 -3.41 -11.82 10.15
N TYR A 249 -3.02 -12.22 8.93
CA TYR A 249 -3.03 -13.63 8.52
C TYR A 249 -2.12 -14.51 9.39
N ASP A 250 -2.48 -15.79 9.54
CA ASP A 250 -1.76 -16.79 10.33
C ASP A 250 -0.90 -17.75 9.48
N PHE A 251 -1.13 -17.77 8.16
CA PHE A 251 -0.51 -18.68 7.22
C PHE A 251 0.86 -18.25 6.63
N PRO A 252 1.28 -16.96 6.58
CA PRO A 252 2.62 -16.63 6.07
C PRO A 252 3.72 -17.22 6.96
N SER A 253 4.67 -17.95 6.38
CA SER A 253 5.70 -18.67 7.14
C SER A 253 6.91 -17.81 7.54
N SER A 254 7.02 -16.59 7.03
CA SER A 254 8.19 -15.73 7.30
C SER A 254 8.17 -15.16 8.72
N GLU A 255 9.29 -15.28 9.43
CA GLU A 255 9.50 -14.66 10.74
C GLU A 255 9.48 -13.12 10.69
N ASP A 256 9.74 -12.52 9.52
CA ASP A 256 9.67 -11.06 9.32
C ASP A 256 8.21 -10.54 9.28
N TYR A 257 7.25 -11.46 9.18
CA TYR A 257 5.83 -11.18 9.28
C TYR A 257 5.32 -11.66 10.65
N PRO A 258 5.23 -10.76 11.66
CA PRO A 258 4.76 -11.16 12.97
C PRO A 258 3.29 -11.58 12.91
N GLN A 259 2.98 -12.72 13.54
CA GLN A 259 1.64 -13.25 13.66
C GLN A 259 0.77 -12.40 14.59
N ALA A 260 -0.55 -12.65 14.59
CA ALA A 260 -1.51 -11.88 15.39
C ALA A 260 -1.15 -11.83 16.90
N ASN A 261 -0.72 -12.96 17.47
CA ASN A 261 -0.29 -13.06 18.88
C ASN A 261 1.05 -12.35 19.18
N GLN A 262 1.81 -11.96 18.16
CA GLN A 262 3.06 -11.21 18.27
C GLN A 262 2.86 -9.70 18.03
N ARG A 263 1.61 -9.27 17.87
CA ARG A 263 1.21 -7.89 17.68
C ARG A 263 0.50 -7.37 18.93
N GLY A 264 0.46 -6.06 19.09
CA GLY A 264 -0.18 -5.37 20.20
C GLY A 264 -1.36 -4.53 19.76
N THR A 265 -2.09 -4.02 20.75
CA THR A 265 -3.22 -3.11 20.57
C THR A 265 -3.07 -1.91 21.50
N ILE A 266 -3.27 -0.72 20.96
CA ILE A 266 -3.27 0.54 21.70
C ILE A 266 -4.67 1.14 21.68
N SER A 267 -5.22 1.44 22.84
CA SER A 267 -6.51 2.13 22.98
C SER A 267 -6.35 3.40 23.78
N GLY A 268 -7.16 4.41 23.52
CA GLY A 268 -7.08 5.68 24.23
C GLY A 268 -8.24 6.61 23.93
N ARG A 269 -8.14 7.85 24.39
CA ARG A 269 -9.14 8.90 24.13
C ARG A 269 -8.49 10.22 23.75
N LEU A 270 -8.85 10.77 22.60
CA LEU A 270 -8.41 12.07 22.13
C LEU A 270 -9.45 13.15 22.43
N LEU A 271 -9.02 14.22 23.09
CA LEU A 271 -9.81 15.41 23.37
C LEU A 271 -9.12 16.66 22.80
N VAL A 272 -9.91 17.59 22.27
CA VAL A 272 -9.44 18.88 21.74
C VAL A 272 -9.81 20.00 22.69
N ARG A 273 -8.87 20.94 22.88
CA ARG A 273 -9.12 22.20 23.58
C ARG A 273 -9.12 23.34 22.58
N ASP A 274 -10.30 23.76 22.15
CA ASP A 274 -10.49 25.00 21.38
C ASP A 274 -11.29 26.00 22.21
N ARG A 275 -10.59 26.98 22.79
CA ARG A 275 -11.18 27.99 23.68
C ARG A 275 -12.15 28.95 22.99
N TYR A 276 -12.14 29.01 21.66
CA TYR A 276 -13.09 29.83 20.90
C TYR A 276 -14.43 29.13 20.69
N LEU A 277 -14.44 27.79 20.70
CA LEU A 277 -15.66 26.98 20.57
C LEU A 277 -16.24 26.59 21.93
N SER A 278 -15.39 26.16 22.87
CA SER A 278 -15.82 25.74 24.20
C SER A 278 -14.74 26.00 25.25
N ARG A 279 -15.14 26.26 26.50
CA ARG A 279 -14.21 26.31 27.63
C ARG A 279 -13.81 24.92 28.13
N GLU A 280 -14.60 23.90 27.80
CA GLU A 280 -14.36 22.51 28.19
C GLU A 280 -13.58 21.73 27.13
N LEU A 281 -13.00 20.60 27.52
CA LEU A 281 -12.40 19.66 26.58
C LEU A 281 -13.50 18.99 25.76
N MET A 282 -13.33 18.97 24.44
CA MET A 282 -14.30 18.38 23.52
C MET A 282 -13.78 17.04 22.98
N PRO A 283 -14.62 16.01 22.87
CA PRO A 283 -14.30 14.81 22.12
C PRO A 283 -13.81 15.13 20.70
N ALA A 284 -12.65 14.60 20.34
CA ALA A 284 -12.16 14.69 18.97
C ALA A 284 -12.90 13.65 18.13
N LYS A 285 -14.06 13.97 17.55
CA LYS A 285 -14.85 13.01 16.74
C LYS A 285 -14.21 12.80 15.36
N SER A 286 -14.10 11.53 14.94
CA SER A 286 -13.57 11.15 13.61
C SER A 286 -12.16 11.68 13.32
N ALA A 287 -11.39 11.94 14.38
CA ALA A 287 -9.99 12.29 14.31
C ALA A 287 -9.18 11.07 13.92
N TYR A 288 -8.14 11.27 13.12
CA TYR A 288 -7.19 10.21 12.85
C TYR A 288 -6.16 10.19 13.97
N VAL A 289 -5.92 8.99 14.52
CA VAL A 289 -4.88 8.73 15.50
C VAL A 289 -4.03 7.59 14.97
N GLY A 290 -2.71 7.71 15.07
CA GLY A 290 -1.83 6.68 14.54
C GLY A 290 -0.46 6.61 15.17
N LEU A 291 0.14 5.45 14.98
CA LEU A 291 1.49 5.11 15.40
C LEU A 291 2.39 5.11 14.18
N ALA A 292 3.49 5.84 14.27
CA ALA A 292 4.55 5.88 13.26
C ALA A 292 5.91 5.85 13.96
N PRO A 293 7.02 5.58 13.25
CA PRO A 293 8.33 5.57 13.89
C PRO A 293 8.62 6.88 14.66
N PRO A 294 9.43 6.83 15.73
CA PRO A 294 9.82 8.01 16.49
C PRO A 294 10.44 9.08 15.60
N GLY A 295 10.05 10.34 15.81
CA GLY A 295 10.56 11.48 15.06
C GLY A 295 9.85 12.78 15.44
N ASP A 296 10.17 13.86 14.74
CA ASP A 296 9.58 15.18 14.97
C ASP A 296 8.07 15.21 14.65
N VAL A 297 7.37 16.24 15.13
CA VAL A 297 5.95 16.46 14.79
C VAL A 297 5.77 16.51 13.27
N GLY A 298 4.85 15.70 12.74
CA GLY A 298 4.58 15.61 11.29
C GLY A 298 5.53 14.69 10.51
N SER A 299 6.56 14.10 11.14
CA SER A 299 7.52 13.22 10.47
C SER A 299 6.87 11.96 9.87
N TRP A 300 5.75 11.52 10.43
CA TRP A 300 4.96 10.39 9.92
C TRP A 300 4.52 10.59 8.45
N GLN A 301 4.37 11.83 8.00
CA GLN A 301 3.99 12.13 6.62
C GLN A 301 5.10 11.73 5.63
N THR A 302 6.36 11.80 6.06
CA THR A 302 7.55 11.58 5.23
C THR A 302 8.32 10.31 5.58
N ASP A 303 7.98 9.63 6.68
CA ASP A 303 8.55 8.33 7.00
C ASP A 303 8.13 7.28 5.98
N VAL A 304 9.15 6.58 5.46
CA VAL A 304 9.01 5.58 4.40
C VAL A 304 9.76 4.28 4.75
N LYS A 305 10.58 4.30 5.80
CA LYS A 305 11.41 3.16 6.22
C LYS A 305 10.64 2.25 7.17
N GLY A 306 9.81 2.79 8.05
CA GLY A 306 9.11 2.04 9.08
C GLY A 306 7.69 1.62 8.70
N TYR A 307 6.92 1.22 9.71
CA TYR A 307 5.52 0.82 9.61
C TYR A 307 4.64 1.86 10.27
N GLN A 308 3.42 2.05 9.75
CA GLN A 308 2.46 2.97 10.33
C GLN A 308 1.09 2.33 10.53
N PHE A 309 0.40 2.69 11.60
CA PHE A 309 -0.90 2.13 11.98
C PHE A 309 -1.83 3.28 12.30
N TRP A 310 -3.03 3.29 11.75
CA TRP A 310 -3.97 4.40 11.85
C TRP A 310 -5.37 3.89 12.12
N ASP A 311 -6.11 4.62 12.95
CA ASP A 311 -7.53 4.41 13.19
C ASP A 311 -8.23 5.77 13.39
N GLN A 312 -9.56 5.76 13.41
CA GLN A 312 -10.38 6.94 13.69
C GLN A 312 -11.03 6.85 15.07
N THR A 313 -11.10 7.98 15.75
CA THR A 313 -11.84 8.09 16.99
C THR A 313 -13.36 8.02 16.78
N ASP A 314 -14.06 7.44 17.75
CA ASP A 314 -15.52 7.41 17.81
C ASP A 314 -16.12 8.78 18.16
N GLU A 315 -17.44 8.82 18.37
CA GLU A 315 -18.17 10.05 18.73
C GLU A 315 -17.74 10.66 20.08
N ASN A 316 -17.15 9.86 20.95
CA ASN A 316 -16.70 10.24 22.29
C ASN A 316 -15.18 10.47 22.35
N GLY A 317 -14.47 10.34 21.22
CA GLY A 317 -13.03 10.52 21.11
C GLY A 317 -12.21 9.27 21.41
N TYR A 318 -12.83 8.11 21.64
CA TYR A 318 -12.09 6.86 21.89
C TYR A 318 -11.58 6.24 20.60
N PHE A 319 -10.38 5.68 20.63
CA PHE A 319 -9.77 4.98 19.49
C PHE A 319 -9.19 3.63 19.91
N THR A 320 -9.01 2.69 18.97
CA THR A 320 -8.32 1.41 19.21
C THR A 320 -7.52 0.97 17.99
N ILE A 321 -6.21 1.18 18.03
CA ILE A 321 -5.28 0.76 16.99
C ILE A 321 -4.82 -0.67 17.29
N SER A 322 -5.33 -1.63 16.53
CA SER A 322 -5.01 -3.07 16.69
C SER A 322 -3.98 -3.56 15.68
N GLY A 323 -3.37 -4.73 15.95
CA GLY A 323 -2.48 -5.41 15.00
C GLY A 323 -1.12 -4.72 14.84
N VAL A 324 -0.70 -3.94 15.82
CA VAL A 324 0.52 -3.14 15.79
C VAL A 324 1.74 -4.05 15.99
N ARG A 325 2.74 -3.93 15.12
CA ARG A 325 4.00 -4.67 15.30
C ARG A 325 4.69 -4.24 16.59
N GLY A 326 5.40 -5.16 17.25
CA GLY A 326 6.22 -4.80 18.41
C GLY A 326 7.27 -3.75 18.04
N GLY A 327 7.43 -2.72 18.86
CA GLY A 327 8.32 -1.59 18.56
C GLY A 327 8.05 -0.35 19.41
N THR A 328 8.82 0.70 19.17
CA THR A 328 8.61 2.03 19.77
C THR A 328 8.07 2.97 18.70
N TYR A 329 7.05 3.77 19.04
CA TYR A 329 6.30 4.60 18.10
C TYR A 329 5.97 5.98 18.68
N SER A 330 5.98 7.01 17.84
CA SER A 330 5.27 8.27 18.14
C SER A 330 3.76 8.04 17.98
N LEU A 331 2.96 8.44 18.96
CA LEU A 331 1.51 8.59 18.77
C LEU A 331 1.21 9.96 18.19
N ASN A 332 0.60 9.99 17.01
CA ASN A 332 0.28 11.18 16.25
C ASN A 332 -1.24 11.28 16.08
N ALA A 333 -1.75 12.50 15.92
CA ALA A 333 -3.15 12.69 15.58
C ALA A 333 -3.39 13.98 14.79
N TRP A 334 -4.46 14.02 14.01
CA TRP A 334 -5.04 15.26 13.49
C TRP A 334 -6.56 15.19 13.51
N VAL A 335 -7.17 16.34 13.67
CA VAL A 335 -8.61 16.50 13.76
C VAL A 335 -9.05 17.46 12.68
N ALA A 336 -10.02 17.05 11.85
CA ALA A 336 -10.54 17.93 10.81
C ALA A 336 -11.08 19.23 11.41
N GLY A 337 -10.65 20.37 10.88
CA GLY A 337 -11.03 21.69 11.38
C GLY A 337 -10.20 22.21 12.56
N VAL A 338 -9.28 21.41 13.11
CA VAL A 338 -8.31 21.85 14.12
C VAL A 338 -6.96 22.05 13.47
N MET A 339 -6.33 23.20 13.70
CA MET A 339 -5.04 23.53 13.07
C MET A 339 -3.89 22.77 13.75
N GLY A 340 -3.07 22.11 12.92
CA GLY A 340 -1.81 21.48 13.33
C GLY A 340 -1.89 19.97 13.50
N ASP A 341 -0.71 19.34 13.47
CA ASP A 341 -0.53 17.94 13.83
C ASP A 341 -0.23 17.81 15.33
N TYR A 342 -0.87 16.85 15.98
CA TYR A 342 -0.56 16.46 17.35
C TYR A 342 0.47 15.33 17.36
N LYS A 343 1.43 15.41 18.27
CA LYS A 343 2.30 14.30 18.68
C LYS A 343 2.24 14.18 20.21
N HIS A 344 2.03 12.98 20.71
CA HIS A 344 2.12 12.68 22.13
C HIS A 344 3.53 12.92 22.68
N GLU A 345 3.64 13.42 23.91
CA GLU A 345 4.93 13.86 24.49
C GLU A 345 5.92 12.71 24.66
N THR A 346 5.43 11.52 24.97
CA THR A 346 6.23 10.31 25.13
C THR A 346 5.95 9.31 24.02
N ASP A 347 6.99 8.61 23.56
CA ASP A 347 6.83 7.50 22.64
C ASP A 347 6.12 6.31 23.33
N ILE A 348 5.36 5.57 22.54
CA ILE A 348 4.60 4.39 22.96
C ILE A 348 5.42 3.14 22.64
N VAL A 349 5.65 2.31 23.65
CA VAL A 349 6.30 1.01 23.49
C VAL A 349 5.23 -0.06 23.37
N VAL A 350 5.16 -0.70 22.20
CA VAL A 350 4.26 -1.82 21.91
C VAL A 350 5.04 -3.11 22.11
N MET A 351 4.61 -3.92 23.08
CA MET A 351 5.16 -5.25 23.30
C MET A 351 4.32 -6.31 22.56
N PRO A 352 4.96 -7.34 21.96
CA PRO A 352 4.24 -8.45 21.34
C PRO A 352 3.22 -9.09 22.30
N GLY A 353 1.95 -9.18 21.90
CA GLY A 353 0.90 -9.84 22.68
C GLY A 353 0.33 -9.03 23.86
N PHE A 354 0.64 -7.73 23.97
CA PHE A 354 0.14 -6.87 25.04
C PHE A 354 -0.88 -5.82 24.55
N ASN A 355 -1.90 -5.56 25.39
CA ASN A 355 -2.82 -4.44 25.23
C ASN A 355 -2.37 -3.29 26.13
N LEU A 356 -2.24 -2.09 25.57
CA LEU A 356 -1.81 -0.91 26.33
C LEU A 356 -2.81 0.23 26.16
N ASN A 357 -3.18 0.85 27.28
CA ASN A 357 -4.04 2.02 27.31
C ASN A 357 -3.16 3.28 27.27
N ALA A 358 -3.26 4.05 26.20
CA ALA A 358 -2.72 5.40 26.10
C ALA A 358 -3.76 6.40 26.63
N TYR A 359 -3.46 7.07 27.74
CA TYR A 359 -4.37 8.05 28.37
C TYR A 359 -4.07 9.48 27.96
#